data_AF-A0A3D8R153-F1
#
_entry.id   AF-A0A3D8R153-F1
#
_cell.length_a   1.000
_cell.length_b   1.000
_cell.length_c   1.000
_cell.angle_alpha   90.00
_cell.angle_beta   90.00
_cell.angle_gamma   90.00
#
_symmetry.space_group_name_H-M   'P 1'
#
loop_
_entity.id
_entity.type
_entity.pdbx_description
1 polymer ?
#
loop_
_entity_poly.entity_id
_entity_poly.type
_entity_poly.pdbx_seq_one_letter_code
_entity_poly.pdbx_strand_id
1 'polypeptide(L)'
;MLEYLSLETLEHDMCDGIAVVPSLSNLRTLCIMYSRLGEKNLEAILSACPGLCTFVYEAASNQLEGQCVMLDGGDHFQPSSAVGYLRRHSRTLKSVHLDLRLRGWSPLTEGQQVTPVFNFADFTALEHLFINASEVFGTSWKESPADLRCLMKLLPPSITSLHLAGEVGNARLRLAKGLLDLAEAVSQGEFPQFKQIRCDIQQLLDDDYDVAATFAAVGVDFGYDSWPVGKVPFQENDNLSLPKSLEPMPVPDSDDSDLFPFDFCF
;
A
#
# COMPACT_ATOMS: atom_id res chain seq x y z
N MET A 1 24.75 2.59 -17.81
CA MET A 1 25.21 2.32 -16.43
C MET A 1 24.02 2.63 -15.55
N LEU A 2 23.38 1.57 -15.05
CA LEU A 2 22.08 1.63 -14.36
C LEU A 2 22.31 2.16 -12.93
N GLU A 3 22.01 3.43 -12.69
CA GLU A 3 21.93 3.97 -11.34
C GLU A 3 20.64 3.45 -10.69
N TYR A 4 20.78 2.35 -9.96
CA TYR A 4 19.88 2.01 -8.87
C TYR A 4 20.01 3.10 -7.81
N LEU A 5 19.18 4.13 -7.89
CA LEU A 5 18.74 4.85 -6.70
C LEU A 5 17.77 3.93 -5.94
N SER A 6 18.27 2.79 -5.47
CA SER A 6 17.77 2.23 -4.22
C SER A 6 18.24 3.23 -3.19
N LEU A 7 17.42 4.24 -2.94
CA LEU A 7 17.61 5.12 -1.81
C LEU A 7 17.17 4.28 -0.60
N GLU A 8 18.04 3.33 -0.25
CA GLU A 8 17.78 2.18 0.64
C GLU A 8 17.45 2.67 2.06
N THR A 9 17.79 3.94 2.36
CA THR A 9 17.29 4.71 3.50
C THR A 9 17.48 6.21 3.21
N LEU A 10 16.41 7.03 3.13
CA LEU A 10 16.52 8.47 3.37
C LEU A 10 16.31 8.69 4.87
N GLU A 11 17.30 8.32 5.67
CA GLU A 11 17.36 8.78 7.06
C GLU A 11 17.83 10.24 7.03
N HIS A 12 16.89 11.16 6.77
CA HIS A 12 17.19 12.57 6.95
C HIS A 12 16.06 13.28 7.67
N ASP A 13 16.42 13.78 8.85
CA ASP A 13 15.75 14.78 9.66
C ASP A 13 15.55 16.06 8.83
N MET A 14 14.55 16.06 7.94
CA MET A 14 14.15 17.26 7.21
C MET A 14 13.27 18.14 8.08
N CYS A 15 13.85 18.65 9.17
CA CYS A 15 13.49 19.96 9.66
C CYS A 15 13.90 21.00 8.61
N ASP A 16 12.91 21.74 8.12
CA ASP A 16 12.98 22.82 7.13
C ASP A 16 13.26 22.46 5.66
N GLY A 17 12.18 22.51 4.87
CA GLY A 17 12.15 22.97 3.47
C GLY A 17 13.06 22.24 2.49
N ILE A 18 12.47 21.40 1.63
CA ILE A 18 13.21 20.76 0.54
C ILE A 18 13.90 21.77 -0.38
N ALA A 19 15.23 21.64 -0.44
CA ALA A 19 16.06 22.04 -1.56
C ALA A 19 15.69 21.26 -2.82
N VAL A 20 15.70 21.91 -3.98
CA VAL A 20 15.32 21.35 -5.30
C VAL A 20 15.77 19.89 -5.47
N VAL A 21 14.81 18.95 -5.50
CA VAL A 21 15.10 17.55 -5.82
C VAL A 21 15.40 17.47 -7.32
N PRO A 22 16.59 16.98 -7.75
CA PRO A 22 16.90 16.84 -9.16
C PRO A 22 15.92 15.87 -9.82
N SER A 23 15.66 16.03 -11.13
CA SER A 23 14.78 15.10 -11.84
C SER A 23 15.40 13.70 -11.88
N LEU A 24 14.66 12.74 -11.36
CA LEU A 24 14.97 11.31 -11.32
C LEU A 24 14.17 10.58 -12.41
N SER A 25 14.33 11.02 -13.66
CA SER A 25 13.50 10.58 -14.81
C SER A 25 13.55 9.08 -15.11
N ASN A 26 14.63 8.42 -14.73
CA ASN A 26 14.82 6.98 -14.92
C ASN A 26 14.33 6.13 -13.74
N LEU A 27 13.96 6.75 -12.61
CA LEU A 27 13.54 6.03 -11.41
C LEU A 27 12.17 5.38 -11.65
N ARG A 28 12.14 4.04 -11.54
CA ARG A 28 10.91 3.22 -11.68
C ARG A 28 10.35 2.77 -10.34
N THR A 29 11.19 2.65 -9.33
CA THR A 29 10.80 2.18 -7.99
C THR A 29 11.28 3.20 -6.97
N LEU A 30 10.37 3.65 -6.11
CA LEU A 30 10.68 4.52 -4.98
C LEU A 30 10.23 3.80 -3.71
N CYS A 31 11.17 3.55 -2.81
CA CYS A 31 10.92 2.98 -1.49
C CYS A 31 11.31 4.00 -0.43
N ILE A 32 10.40 4.28 0.50
CA ILE A 32 10.64 5.17 1.64
C ILE A 32 10.17 4.42 2.89
N MET A 33 11.12 3.94 3.68
CA MET A 33 10.85 3.07 4.82
C MET A 33 11.06 3.84 6.12
N TYR A 34 10.31 3.48 7.16
CA TYR A 34 10.43 4.05 8.51
C TYR A 34 10.54 5.58 8.52
N SER A 35 9.64 6.26 7.81
CA SER A 35 9.67 7.71 7.64
C SER A 35 8.44 8.40 8.23
N ARG A 36 8.59 9.66 8.63
CA ARG A 36 7.48 10.57 9.00
C ARG A 36 7.41 11.75 8.02
N LEU A 37 7.26 11.42 6.75
CA LEU A 37 7.35 12.41 5.69
C LEU A 37 6.12 13.33 5.68
N GLY A 38 6.34 14.64 5.66
CA GLY A 38 5.27 15.63 5.50
C GLY A 38 4.79 15.75 4.04
N GLU A 39 3.62 16.36 3.83
CA GLU A 39 2.97 16.44 2.51
C GLU A 39 3.83 17.12 1.43
N LYS A 40 4.40 18.29 1.74
CA LYS A 40 5.27 19.03 0.80
C LYS A 40 6.47 18.20 0.36
N ASN A 41 7.00 17.42 1.29
CA ASN A 41 8.14 16.58 1.02
C ASN A 41 7.77 15.43 0.09
N LEU A 42 6.59 14.84 0.32
CA LEU A 42 6.09 13.73 -0.50
C LEU A 42 5.86 14.20 -1.93
N GLU A 43 5.21 15.36 -2.07
CA GLU A 43 4.94 15.97 -3.36
C GLU A 43 6.22 16.23 -4.15
N ALA A 44 7.24 16.84 -3.53
CA ALA A 44 8.49 17.16 -4.20
C ALA A 44 9.19 15.90 -4.72
N ILE A 45 9.31 14.86 -3.89
CA ILE A 45 9.94 13.59 -4.27
C ILE A 45 9.17 12.92 -5.41
N LEU A 46 7.83 12.82 -5.28
CA LEU A 46 7.00 12.23 -6.34
C LEU A 46 6.99 13.05 -7.63
N SER A 47 7.25 14.36 -7.57
CA SER A 47 7.38 15.24 -8.75
C SER A 47 8.67 14.96 -9.51
N ALA A 48 9.73 14.60 -8.79
CA ALA A 48 11.03 14.31 -9.38
C ALA A 48 11.06 12.98 -10.16
N CYS A 49 10.08 12.09 -9.95
CA CYS A 49 10.09 10.72 -10.47
C CYS A 49 9.00 10.48 -11.55
N PRO A 50 9.01 11.14 -12.72
CA PRO A 50 7.91 11.09 -13.70
C PRO A 50 7.65 9.69 -14.30
N GLY A 51 8.59 8.76 -14.15
CA GLY A 51 8.51 7.41 -14.68
C GLY A 51 8.10 6.34 -13.65
N LEU A 52 7.58 6.74 -12.48
CA LEU A 52 7.38 5.84 -11.36
C LEU A 52 6.39 4.71 -11.69
N CYS A 53 6.80 3.48 -11.38
CA CYS A 53 6.04 2.25 -11.58
C CYS A 53 5.70 1.56 -10.24
N THR A 54 6.56 1.67 -9.24
CA THR A 54 6.35 1.08 -7.92
C THR A 54 6.62 2.12 -6.84
N PHE A 55 5.68 2.26 -5.91
CA PHE A 55 5.82 3.12 -4.74
C PHE A 55 5.63 2.31 -3.47
N VAL A 56 6.62 2.34 -2.58
CA VAL A 56 6.59 1.70 -1.27
C VAL A 56 6.81 2.76 -0.20
N TYR A 57 5.91 2.82 0.76
CA TYR A 57 6.02 3.69 1.92
C TYR A 57 5.68 2.93 3.20
N GLU A 58 6.60 2.96 4.17
CA GLU A 58 6.37 2.51 5.54
C GLU A 58 6.54 3.69 6.51
N ALA A 59 5.50 3.97 7.30
CA ALA A 59 5.56 5.01 8.32
C ALA A 59 6.46 4.62 9.50
N ALA A 60 7.14 5.60 10.10
CA ALA A 60 7.77 5.47 11.40
C ALA A 60 6.85 5.94 12.54
N SER A 61 7.06 5.35 13.71
CA SER A 61 6.39 5.77 14.94
C SER A 61 7.00 7.05 15.51
N ASN A 62 6.19 7.89 16.15
CA ASN A 62 6.63 9.11 16.81
C ASN A 62 7.18 8.86 18.23
N GLN A 63 7.77 7.68 18.52
CA GLN A 63 8.22 7.30 19.86
C GLN A 63 9.36 8.20 20.37
N LEU A 64 9.02 9.40 20.83
CA LEU A 64 9.73 10.08 21.89
C LEU A 64 9.34 9.36 23.19
N GLU A 65 10.29 8.58 23.71
CA GLU A 65 10.15 7.90 25.00
C GLU A 65 9.63 8.86 26.07
N GLY A 66 8.54 8.46 26.75
CA GLY A 66 8.16 9.05 28.04
C GLY A 66 7.12 10.18 28.02
N GLN A 67 6.52 10.55 26.88
CA GLN A 67 5.40 11.50 26.89
C GLN A 67 4.14 10.88 26.27
N CYS A 68 3.06 10.79 27.08
CA CYS A 68 1.68 10.60 26.62
C CYS A 68 1.22 11.86 25.87
N VAL A 69 1.91 12.24 24.79
CA VAL A 69 1.27 13.06 23.76
C VAL A 69 0.45 12.07 22.96
N MET A 70 -0.87 12.24 22.97
CA MET A 70 -1.78 11.52 22.08
C MET A 70 -1.11 11.39 20.71
N LEU A 71 -0.99 10.16 20.19
CA LEU A 71 -0.27 9.82 18.96
C LEU A 71 -0.84 10.59 17.76
N ASP A 72 -0.50 11.87 17.62
CA ASP A 72 -1.00 12.73 16.55
C ASP A 72 -0.18 12.43 15.30
N GLY A 73 -0.85 11.88 14.28
CA GLY A 73 -0.30 11.69 12.95
C GLY A 73 -0.39 12.93 12.07
N GLY A 74 -0.72 14.10 12.63
CA GLY A 74 -0.90 15.37 11.91
C GLY A 74 0.38 15.97 11.33
N ASP A 75 1.55 15.58 11.82
CA ASP A 75 2.87 15.89 11.24
C ASP A 75 3.17 15.04 9.98
N HIS A 76 2.41 13.98 9.76
CA HIS A 76 2.53 13.07 8.63
C HIS A 76 1.60 13.48 7.48
N PHE A 77 1.97 13.13 6.23
CA PHE A 77 1.03 13.28 5.12
C PHE A 77 -0.26 12.47 5.35
N GLN A 78 -1.38 12.99 4.86
CA GLN A 78 -2.63 12.24 4.83
C GLN A 78 -2.65 11.27 3.63
N PRO A 79 -3.28 10.08 3.75
CA PRO A 79 -3.41 9.14 2.63
C PRO A 79 -4.02 9.77 1.38
N SER A 80 -5.01 10.67 1.55
CA SER A 80 -5.64 11.36 0.43
C SER A 80 -4.69 12.29 -0.32
N SER A 81 -3.84 13.00 0.41
CA SER A 81 -2.77 13.81 -0.17
C SER A 81 -1.79 12.93 -0.93
N ALA A 82 -1.35 11.80 -0.34
CA ALA A 82 -0.45 10.86 -1.00
C ALA A 82 -1.02 10.32 -2.31
N VAL A 83 -2.27 9.83 -2.31
CA VAL A 83 -2.95 9.39 -3.53
C VAL A 83 -3.11 10.52 -4.53
N GLY A 84 -3.43 11.73 -4.07
CA GLY A 84 -3.50 12.94 -4.91
C GLY A 84 -2.19 13.21 -5.66
N TYR A 85 -1.05 13.10 -4.98
CA TYR A 85 0.26 13.26 -5.61
C TYR A 85 0.61 12.11 -6.54
N LEU A 86 0.28 10.87 -6.18
CA LEU A 86 0.51 9.69 -7.01
C LEU A 86 -0.30 9.68 -8.30
N ARG A 87 -1.42 10.42 -8.39
CA ARG A 87 -2.27 10.48 -9.61
C ARG A 87 -1.53 10.89 -10.88
N ARG A 88 -0.44 11.65 -10.77
CA ARG A 88 0.42 11.99 -11.93
C ARG A 88 1.06 10.77 -12.58
N HIS A 89 1.17 9.67 -11.83
CA HIS A 89 1.72 8.38 -12.24
C HIS A 89 0.61 7.36 -12.56
N SER A 90 -0.66 7.78 -12.67
CA SER A 90 -1.83 6.90 -12.89
C SER A 90 -1.72 5.95 -14.09
N ARG A 91 -0.89 6.30 -15.09
CA ARG A 91 -0.65 5.49 -16.30
C ARG A 91 0.58 4.59 -16.23
N THR A 92 1.44 4.76 -15.22
CA THR A 92 2.72 4.05 -15.09
C THR A 92 2.84 3.25 -13.81
N LEU A 93 2.16 3.69 -12.75
CA LEU A 93 2.20 3.11 -11.41
C LEU A 93 1.42 1.80 -11.38
N LYS A 94 2.16 0.70 -11.26
CA LYS A 94 1.68 -0.68 -11.22
C LYS A 94 1.50 -1.21 -9.81
N SER A 95 2.32 -0.74 -8.87
CA SER A 95 2.30 -1.23 -7.50
C SER A 95 2.38 -0.08 -6.51
N VAL A 96 1.48 -0.11 -5.53
CA VAL A 96 1.47 0.80 -4.38
C VAL A 96 1.46 -0.04 -3.12
N HIS A 97 2.45 0.19 -2.27
CA HIS A 97 2.48 -0.28 -0.90
C HIS A 97 2.50 0.93 0.02
N LEU A 98 1.42 1.10 0.80
CA LEU A 98 1.25 2.20 1.72
C LEU A 98 0.94 1.68 3.11
N ASP A 99 1.99 1.37 3.88
CA ASP A 99 1.89 0.96 5.28
C ASP A 99 2.02 2.19 6.17
N LEU A 100 0.89 2.54 6.80
CA LEU A 100 0.80 3.69 7.69
C LEU A 100 0.55 3.28 9.14
N ARG A 101 0.74 2.00 9.49
CA ARG A 101 0.28 1.44 10.79
C ARG A 101 0.98 2.09 11.97
N LEU A 102 2.21 2.57 11.77
CA LEU A 102 3.00 3.25 12.77
C LEU A 102 2.79 4.77 12.84
N ARG A 103 2.04 5.39 11.92
CA ARG A 103 1.99 6.86 11.83
C ARG A 103 1.33 7.53 13.04
N GLY A 104 0.48 6.82 13.78
CA GLY A 104 -0.40 7.37 14.82
C GLY A 104 -1.84 7.58 14.34
N TRP A 105 -2.67 8.17 15.19
CA TRP A 105 -4.07 8.46 14.87
C TRP A 105 -4.16 9.67 13.93
N SER A 106 -5.01 9.60 12.90
CA SER A 106 -5.28 10.76 12.04
C SER A 106 -6.34 11.65 12.69
N PRO A 107 -6.05 12.93 12.98
CA PRO A 107 -6.99 13.86 13.63
C PRO A 107 -8.23 14.18 12.77
N LEU A 108 -8.26 13.83 11.49
CA LEU A 108 -9.41 14.05 10.60
C LEU A 108 -10.60 13.10 10.88
N THR A 109 -10.50 12.23 11.89
CA THR A 109 -11.55 11.25 12.23
C THR A 109 -12.51 11.68 13.33
N GLU A 110 -12.35 12.88 13.93
CA GLU A 110 -13.36 13.42 14.84
C GLU A 110 -14.56 14.01 14.08
N GLY A 111 -15.60 13.17 13.91
CA GLY A 111 -16.98 13.63 13.75
C GLY A 111 -17.47 13.95 12.33
N GLN A 112 -16.61 13.91 11.30
CA GLN A 112 -17.03 14.04 9.91
C GLN A 112 -17.06 12.67 9.21
N GLN A 113 -18.27 12.15 8.97
CA GLN A 113 -18.52 11.02 8.06
C GLN A 113 -18.00 11.37 6.68
N VAL A 114 -17.07 10.60 6.11
CA VAL A 114 -16.94 10.50 4.66
C VAL A 114 -16.28 9.15 4.33
N THR A 115 -16.76 8.49 3.28
CA THR A 115 -16.07 7.45 2.48
C THR A 115 -14.54 7.61 2.46
N PRO A 116 -13.74 6.57 2.15
CA PRO A 116 -12.30 6.75 1.96
C PRO A 116 -12.08 7.99 1.10
N VAL A 117 -11.43 9.01 1.69
CA VAL A 117 -11.29 10.36 1.10
C VAL A 117 -10.45 10.31 -0.19
N PHE A 118 -9.92 9.12 -0.49
CA PHE A 118 -9.08 8.81 -1.60
C PHE A 118 -9.54 7.54 -2.30
N ASN A 119 -9.28 7.50 -3.60
CA ASN A 119 -9.49 6.33 -4.43
C ASN A 119 -8.43 6.27 -5.51
N PHE A 120 -8.23 5.06 -6.01
CA PHE A 120 -7.32 4.71 -7.08
C PHE A 120 -8.06 4.45 -8.40
N ALA A 121 -9.34 4.82 -8.53
CA ALA A 121 -10.17 4.51 -9.70
C ALA A 121 -9.55 4.99 -11.03
N ASP A 122 -8.83 6.12 -11.00
CA ASP A 122 -8.17 6.71 -12.18
C ASP A 122 -6.81 6.05 -12.53
N PHE A 123 -6.31 5.13 -11.69
CA PHE A 123 -4.99 4.51 -11.87
C PHE A 123 -5.06 3.31 -12.81
N THR A 124 -5.10 3.60 -14.10
CA THR A 124 -5.26 2.62 -15.19
C THR A 124 -4.20 1.52 -15.28
N ALA A 125 -3.02 1.73 -14.69
CA ALA A 125 -1.92 0.75 -14.69
C ALA A 125 -1.78 0.00 -13.36
N LEU A 126 -2.55 0.36 -12.33
CA LEU A 126 -2.35 -0.19 -10.98
C LEU A 126 -2.87 -1.63 -10.91
N GLU A 127 -1.93 -2.54 -10.66
CA GLU A 127 -2.15 -3.99 -10.61
C GLU A 127 -2.12 -4.50 -9.15
N HIS A 128 -1.32 -3.86 -8.27
CA HIS A 128 -1.10 -4.31 -6.89
C HIS A 128 -1.29 -3.17 -5.89
N LEU A 129 -2.15 -3.38 -4.89
CA LEU A 129 -2.38 -2.42 -3.82
C LEU A 129 -2.20 -3.09 -2.46
N PHE A 130 -1.29 -2.55 -1.66
CA PHE A 130 -1.18 -2.81 -0.23
C PHE A 130 -1.56 -1.54 0.53
N ILE A 131 -2.51 -1.66 1.44
CA ILE A 131 -2.95 -0.55 2.30
C ILE A 131 -3.40 -1.06 3.65
N ASN A 132 -3.32 -0.19 4.64
CA ASN A 132 -3.92 -0.41 5.95
C ASN A 132 -5.44 -0.52 5.88
N ALA A 133 -5.98 -1.59 6.43
CA ALA A 133 -7.42 -1.81 6.48
C ALA A 133 -8.15 -0.76 7.34
N SER A 134 -7.52 -0.25 8.40
CA SER A 134 -8.07 0.83 9.23
C SER A 134 -8.29 2.14 8.45
N GLU A 135 -7.56 2.39 7.36
CA GLU A 135 -7.75 3.57 6.51
C GLU A 135 -9.00 3.46 5.63
N VAL A 136 -9.45 2.23 5.38
CA VAL A 136 -10.62 1.93 4.56
C VAL A 136 -11.86 1.73 5.42
N PHE A 137 -11.71 1.05 6.57
CA PHE A 137 -12.82 0.58 7.40
C PHE A 137 -12.92 1.26 8.78
N GLY A 138 -11.89 2.00 9.21
CA GLY A 138 -11.78 2.53 10.58
C GLY A 138 -12.64 3.76 10.89
N THR A 139 -13.32 4.36 9.91
CA THR A 139 -14.10 5.59 10.11
C THR A 139 -15.51 5.34 10.66
N SER A 140 -15.72 5.77 11.92
CA SER A 140 -16.93 6.09 12.70
C SER A 140 -18.26 5.29 12.58
N TRP A 141 -19.02 5.32 13.67
CA TRP A 141 -20.09 4.41 14.11
C TRP A 141 -21.45 4.56 13.41
N LYS A 142 -21.57 5.49 12.44
CA LYS A 142 -22.83 5.73 11.72
C LYS A 142 -22.76 5.10 10.35
N GLU A 143 -23.30 3.89 10.25
CA GLU A 143 -23.53 3.19 8.99
C GLU A 143 -24.44 4.04 8.11
N SER A 144 -23.90 4.62 7.03
CA SER A 144 -24.75 4.97 5.91
C SER A 144 -24.73 3.81 4.90
N PRO A 145 -25.85 3.50 4.23
CA PRO A 145 -25.87 2.50 3.16
C PRO A 145 -24.88 2.82 2.02
N ALA A 146 -24.47 4.09 1.87
CA ALA A 146 -23.47 4.53 0.89
C ALA A 146 -22.03 4.16 1.27
N ASP A 147 -21.77 3.80 2.54
CA ASP A 147 -20.47 3.37 3.06
C ASP A 147 -20.21 1.86 2.82
N LEU A 148 -21.19 1.13 2.27
CA LEU A 148 -21.10 -0.32 2.12
C LEU A 148 -20.22 -0.74 0.93
N ARG A 149 -20.10 0.12 -0.10
CA ARG A 149 -19.28 -0.17 -1.30
C ARG A 149 -17.91 0.55 -1.30
N CYS A 150 -17.25 0.66 -0.15
CA CYS A 150 -15.98 1.39 -0.02
C CYS A 150 -14.85 0.82 -0.90
N LEU A 151 -14.68 -0.51 -0.96
CA LEU A 151 -13.65 -1.14 -1.80
C LEU A 151 -13.89 -0.88 -3.29
N MET A 152 -15.14 -0.96 -3.74
CA MET A 152 -15.52 -0.75 -5.15
C MET A 152 -15.27 0.70 -5.58
N LYS A 153 -15.40 1.66 -4.65
CA LYS A 153 -15.04 3.06 -4.88
C LYS A 153 -13.53 3.30 -4.82
N LEU A 154 -12.79 2.48 -4.06
CA LEU A 154 -11.36 2.62 -3.83
C LEU A 154 -10.53 2.06 -5.00
N LEU A 155 -10.92 0.90 -5.54
CA LEU A 155 -10.07 0.11 -6.45
C LEU A 155 -10.27 0.49 -7.93
N PRO A 156 -9.20 0.46 -8.76
CA PRO A 156 -9.34 0.54 -10.20
C PRO A 156 -9.70 -0.81 -10.82
N PRO A 157 -10.29 -0.84 -12.03
CA PRO A 157 -10.60 -2.09 -12.74
C PRO A 157 -9.38 -2.95 -13.11
N SER A 158 -8.19 -2.35 -13.20
CA SER A 158 -6.92 -3.04 -13.51
C SER A 158 -6.34 -3.83 -12.34
N ILE A 159 -6.96 -3.74 -11.15
CA ILE A 159 -6.40 -4.35 -9.95
C ILE A 159 -6.38 -5.88 -10.07
N THR A 160 -5.25 -6.47 -9.68
CA THR A 160 -5.02 -7.92 -9.68
C THR A 160 -4.90 -8.47 -8.27
N SER A 161 -4.30 -7.70 -7.35
CA SER A 161 -4.14 -8.10 -5.94
C SER A 161 -4.41 -6.94 -4.97
N LEU A 162 -5.07 -7.27 -3.87
CA LEU A 162 -5.32 -6.36 -2.75
C LEU A 162 -4.81 -6.97 -1.44
N HIS A 163 -3.92 -6.28 -0.74
CA HIS A 163 -3.45 -6.63 0.60
C HIS A 163 -3.94 -5.59 1.61
N LEU A 164 -4.61 -6.07 2.66
CA LEU A 164 -5.23 -5.27 3.72
C LEU A 164 -4.55 -5.55 5.06
N ALA A 165 -3.64 -4.66 5.46
CA ALA A 165 -2.83 -4.84 6.67
C ALA A 165 -3.38 -4.14 7.92
N GLY A 166 -3.00 -4.63 9.09
CA GLY A 166 -3.32 -4.03 10.39
C GLY A 166 -4.74 -4.28 10.87
N GLU A 167 -4.99 -4.14 12.17
CA GLU A 167 -6.30 -4.44 12.77
C GLU A 167 -7.35 -3.33 12.50
N VAL A 168 -8.59 -3.73 12.23
CA VAL A 168 -9.77 -2.84 12.04
C VAL A 168 -10.61 -2.66 13.32
N GLY A 169 -10.22 -3.30 14.42
CA GLY A 169 -10.89 -3.22 15.72
C GLY A 169 -12.37 -3.59 15.62
N ASN A 170 -13.26 -2.69 16.06
CA ASN A 170 -14.70 -2.91 16.04
C ASN A 170 -15.32 -2.91 14.63
N ALA A 171 -14.56 -2.63 13.57
CA ALA A 171 -15.06 -2.58 12.19
C ALA A 171 -14.94 -3.92 11.43
N ARG A 172 -14.74 -5.05 12.13
CA ARG A 172 -14.65 -6.40 11.51
C ARG A 172 -15.86 -6.76 10.64
N LEU A 173 -17.07 -6.47 11.11
CA LEU A 173 -18.29 -6.74 10.34
C LEU A 173 -18.35 -5.93 9.04
N ARG A 174 -17.81 -4.70 9.05
CA ARG A 174 -17.71 -3.86 7.85
C ARG A 174 -16.66 -4.38 6.87
N LEU A 175 -15.53 -4.85 7.39
CA LEU A 175 -14.53 -5.54 6.58
C LEU A 175 -15.16 -6.75 5.89
N ALA A 176 -15.76 -7.67 6.65
CA ALA A 176 -16.41 -8.87 6.10
C ALA A 176 -17.44 -8.52 5.02
N LYS A 177 -18.32 -7.55 5.29
CA LYS A 177 -19.31 -7.10 4.30
C LYS A 177 -18.68 -6.46 3.06
N GLY A 178 -17.68 -5.60 3.23
CA GLY A 178 -16.98 -4.98 2.10
C GLY A 178 -16.28 -6.03 1.21
N LEU A 179 -15.77 -7.10 1.81
CA LEU A 179 -15.19 -8.24 1.10
C LEU A 179 -16.24 -9.03 0.31
N LEU A 180 -17.40 -9.31 0.91
CA LEU A 180 -18.52 -9.96 0.22
C LEU A 180 -19.03 -9.11 -0.95
N ASP A 181 -19.20 -7.80 -0.76
CA ASP A 181 -19.62 -6.88 -1.81
C ASP A 181 -18.57 -6.79 -2.94
N LEU A 182 -17.29 -6.97 -2.63
CA LEU A 182 -16.22 -7.07 -3.63
C LEU A 182 -16.31 -8.37 -4.42
N ALA A 183 -16.54 -9.51 -3.78
CA ALA A 183 -16.72 -10.78 -4.47
C ALA A 183 -17.94 -10.76 -5.41
N GLU A 184 -19.04 -10.15 -4.97
CA GLU A 184 -20.22 -9.89 -5.79
C GLU A 184 -19.84 -9.04 -7.03
N ALA A 185 -19.12 -7.93 -6.85
CA ALA A 185 -18.69 -7.07 -7.95
C ALA A 185 -17.75 -7.80 -8.95
N VAL A 186 -16.88 -8.69 -8.45
CA VAL A 186 -16.03 -9.56 -9.29
C VAL A 186 -16.91 -10.50 -10.12
N SER A 187 -17.93 -11.12 -9.52
CA SER A 187 -18.87 -12.00 -10.24
C SER A 187 -19.63 -11.28 -11.36
N GLN A 188 -19.87 -9.98 -11.19
CA GLN A 188 -20.52 -9.11 -12.17
C GLN A 188 -19.55 -8.58 -13.25
N GLY A 189 -18.26 -8.92 -13.15
CA GLY A 189 -17.24 -8.52 -14.11
C GLY A 189 -16.71 -7.10 -13.92
N GLU A 190 -16.96 -6.44 -12.78
CA GLU A 190 -16.43 -5.09 -12.49
C GLU A 190 -14.89 -5.09 -12.36
N PHE A 191 -14.31 -6.21 -11.90
CA PHE A 191 -12.87 -6.38 -11.70
C PHE A 191 -12.35 -7.64 -12.43
N PRO A 192 -12.22 -7.61 -13.76
CA PRO A 192 -11.96 -8.81 -14.57
C PRO A 192 -10.56 -9.40 -14.38
N GLN A 193 -9.62 -8.64 -13.81
CA GLN A 193 -8.23 -9.08 -13.59
C GLN A 193 -7.95 -9.44 -12.14
N PHE A 194 -8.93 -9.33 -11.24
CA PHE A 194 -8.74 -9.54 -9.82
C PHE A 194 -8.55 -11.02 -9.52
N LYS A 195 -7.44 -11.34 -8.86
CA LYS A 195 -7.01 -12.72 -8.62
C LYS A 195 -6.76 -13.03 -7.16
N GLN A 196 -6.37 -12.04 -6.37
CA GLN A 196 -5.91 -12.30 -5.01
C GLN A 196 -6.34 -11.21 -4.03
N ILE A 197 -6.72 -11.67 -2.84
CA ILE A 197 -6.87 -10.83 -1.67
C ILE A 197 -6.20 -11.47 -0.46
N ARG A 198 -5.52 -10.63 0.33
CA ARG A 198 -4.87 -11.00 1.59
C ARG A 198 -5.30 -10.05 2.68
N CYS A 199 -5.81 -10.60 3.77
CA CYS A 199 -6.11 -9.86 4.99
C CYS A 199 -5.05 -10.15 6.05
N ASP A 200 -4.89 -9.24 7.00
CA ASP A 200 -3.93 -9.45 8.09
C ASP A 200 -4.41 -10.61 8.94
N ILE A 201 -3.51 -11.51 9.37
CA ILE A 201 -3.85 -12.61 10.28
C ILE A 201 -4.48 -12.12 11.60
N GLN A 202 -4.21 -10.87 11.99
CA GLN A 202 -4.89 -10.22 13.13
C GLN A 202 -6.38 -9.93 12.88
N GLN A 203 -6.84 -10.05 11.63
CA GLN A 203 -8.22 -9.84 11.19
C GLN A 203 -8.94 -11.15 10.84
N LEU A 204 -8.58 -12.26 11.47
CA LEU A 204 -9.34 -13.52 11.34
C LEU A 204 -10.83 -13.22 11.50
N LEU A 205 -11.56 -13.43 10.42
CA LEU A 205 -13.01 -13.25 10.38
C LEU A 205 -13.63 -14.55 10.90
N ASP A 206 -14.75 -14.43 11.57
CA ASP A 206 -15.49 -15.61 12.01
C ASP A 206 -15.93 -16.43 10.79
N ASP A 207 -15.93 -17.76 10.91
CA ASP A 207 -16.30 -18.66 9.80
C ASP A 207 -17.74 -18.40 9.30
N ASP A 208 -18.58 -17.77 10.13
CA ASP A 208 -19.98 -17.43 9.84
C ASP A 208 -20.19 -16.52 8.61
N TYR A 209 -19.16 -15.83 8.12
CA TYR A 209 -19.29 -14.91 6.97
C TYR A 209 -19.04 -15.58 5.61
N ASP A 210 -18.57 -16.84 5.56
CA ASP A 210 -18.30 -17.58 4.30
C ASP A 210 -17.46 -16.82 3.26
N VAL A 211 -16.62 -15.86 3.69
CA VAL A 211 -15.85 -14.97 2.79
C VAL A 211 -14.93 -15.77 1.87
N ALA A 212 -14.22 -16.75 2.42
CA ALA A 212 -13.32 -17.60 1.66
C ALA A 212 -14.06 -18.41 0.58
N ALA A 213 -15.22 -18.98 0.92
CA ALA A 213 -16.05 -19.73 -0.03
C ALA A 213 -16.60 -18.83 -1.14
N THR A 214 -16.98 -17.60 -0.80
CA THR A 214 -17.52 -16.61 -1.74
C THR A 214 -16.47 -16.20 -2.77
N PHE A 215 -15.22 -15.93 -2.35
CA PHE A 215 -14.14 -15.62 -3.29
C PHE A 215 -13.71 -16.83 -4.12
N ALA A 216 -13.66 -18.03 -3.53
CA ALA A 216 -13.36 -19.25 -4.26
C ALA A 216 -14.37 -19.50 -5.40
N ALA A 217 -15.66 -19.21 -5.18
CA ALA A 217 -16.71 -19.35 -6.20
C ALA A 217 -16.50 -18.44 -7.42
N VAL A 218 -15.82 -17.30 -7.26
CA VAL A 218 -15.49 -16.37 -8.35
C VAL A 218 -14.05 -16.51 -8.84
N GLY A 219 -13.33 -17.55 -8.40
CA GLY A 219 -11.96 -17.84 -8.85
C GLY A 219 -10.90 -16.89 -8.28
N VAL A 220 -11.19 -16.22 -7.17
CA VAL A 220 -10.25 -15.33 -6.47
C VAL A 220 -9.65 -16.06 -5.27
N ASP A 221 -8.34 -15.99 -5.15
CA ASP A 221 -7.58 -16.52 -4.03
C ASP A 221 -7.69 -15.60 -2.81
N PHE A 222 -8.45 -16.04 -1.81
CA PHE A 222 -8.57 -15.38 -0.51
C PHE A 222 -7.72 -16.07 0.55
N GLY A 223 -6.99 -15.29 1.34
CA GLY A 223 -6.17 -15.82 2.43
C GLY A 223 -5.75 -14.77 3.44
N TYR A 224 -4.96 -15.22 4.41
CA TYR A 224 -4.39 -14.37 5.45
C TYR A 224 -2.87 -14.37 5.36
N ASP A 225 -2.26 -13.21 5.55
CA ASP A 225 -0.81 -13.03 5.64
C ASP A 225 -0.44 -12.30 6.94
N SER A 226 0.82 -12.37 7.31
CA SER A 226 1.36 -11.63 8.46
C SER A 226 2.35 -10.58 7.97
N TRP A 227 2.06 -9.32 8.29
CA TRP A 227 2.97 -8.21 8.04
C TRP A 227 3.48 -7.68 9.36
N PRO A 228 4.58 -8.23 9.91
CA PRO A 228 5.12 -7.74 11.16
C PRO A 228 5.50 -6.26 10.98
N VAL A 229 5.07 -5.44 11.91
CA VAL A 229 5.49 -4.04 11.96
C VAL A 229 6.98 -4.05 12.36
N GLY A 230 7.84 -3.50 11.50
CA GLY A 230 9.28 -3.47 11.75
C GLY A 230 9.60 -2.89 13.13
N LYS A 231 10.47 -3.58 13.87
CA LYS A 231 11.10 -2.98 15.05
C LYS A 231 12.08 -1.95 14.54
N VAL A 232 11.98 -0.71 15.01
CA VAL A 232 12.98 0.33 14.76
C VAL A 232 14.36 -0.26 15.11
N PRO A 233 15.35 -0.25 14.19
CA PRO A 233 16.65 -0.83 14.45
C PRO A 233 17.48 0.13 15.30
N PHE A 234 17.10 0.31 16.56
CA PHE A 234 18.03 0.79 17.58
C PHE A 234 18.49 -0.41 18.42
N GLN A 235 19.24 -1.30 17.77
CA GLN A 235 20.21 -2.13 18.46
C GLN A 235 21.44 -2.25 17.54
N GLU A 236 22.52 -1.59 17.93
CA GLU A 236 23.85 -1.82 17.41
C GLU A 236 24.15 -3.33 17.44
N ASN A 237 24.72 -3.84 16.35
CA ASN A 237 25.23 -5.20 16.13
C ASN A 237 24.17 -6.27 15.79
N ASP A 238 24.01 -6.58 14.50
CA ASP A 238 24.74 -7.70 13.86
C ASP A 238 24.13 -8.05 12.49
N ASN A 239 25.00 -8.10 11.48
CA ASN A 239 24.87 -8.81 10.20
C ASN A 239 23.54 -8.67 9.42
N LEU A 240 23.55 -7.70 8.50
CA LEU A 240 22.58 -7.49 7.42
C LEU A 240 22.23 -8.80 6.69
N SER A 241 21.04 -9.31 6.98
CA SER A 241 20.29 -10.21 6.10
C SER A 241 18.95 -9.54 5.85
N LEU A 242 18.61 -9.31 4.58
CA LEU A 242 17.29 -8.79 4.20
C LEU A 242 16.19 -9.67 4.85
N PRO A 243 15.15 -9.08 5.46
CA PRO A 243 14.00 -9.86 5.90
C PRO A 243 13.35 -10.55 4.69
N LYS A 244 13.00 -11.83 4.84
CA LYS A 244 12.35 -12.67 3.80
C LYS A 244 11.05 -12.09 3.22
N SER A 245 10.50 -11.03 3.82
CA SER A 245 9.30 -10.34 3.31
C SER A 245 9.56 -9.48 2.07
N LEU A 246 10.83 -9.33 1.66
CA LEU A 246 11.25 -8.53 0.51
C LEU A 246 11.57 -9.36 -0.74
N GLU A 247 11.23 -10.66 -0.77
CA GLU A 247 11.35 -11.41 -2.03
C GLU A 247 10.36 -10.82 -3.06
N PRO A 248 10.86 -10.24 -4.18
CA PRO A 248 9.99 -9.79 -5.24
C PRO A 248 9.21 -11.00 -5.78
N MET A 249 7.90 -10.81 -5.97
CA MET A 249 7.01 -11.84 -6.52
C MET A 249 7.63 -12.49 -7.77
N PRO A 250 7.56 -13.84 -7.90
CA PRO A 250 8.21 -14.54 -8.99
C PRO A 250 7.66 -14.11 -10.35
N VAL A 251 8.57 -13.83 -11.27
CA VAL A 251 8.28 -13.55 -12.69
C VAL A 251 7.93 -14.88 -13.37
N PRO A 252 6.93 -14.96 -14.26
CA PRO A 252 6.57 -16.21 -14.92
C PRO A 252 7.74 -16.77 -15.74
N ASP A 253 7.95 -18.08 -15.60
CA ASP A 253 9.01 -18.83 -16.29
C ASP A 253 8.93 -18.63 -17.80
N SER A 254 10.06 -18.22 -18.37
CA SER A 254 10.26 -18.16 -19.82
C SER A 254 11.02 -19.40 -20.27
N ASP A 255 10.36 -20.55 -20.22
CA ASP A 255 10.78 -21.71 -21.01
C ASP A 255 10.02 -21.68 -22.34
N ASP A 256 10.70 -21.22 -23.40
CA ASP A 256 11.04 -22.12 -24.49
C ASP A 256 11.96 -21.46 -25.53
N SER A 257 13.14 -22.07 -25.66
CA SER A 257 13.79 -22.49 -26.91
C SER A 257 14.24 -21.43 -27.94
N ASP A 258 15.55 -21.12 -27.97
CA ASP A 258 16.48 -21.79 -28.89
C ASP A 258 17.87 -21.11 -28.92
N LEU A 259 18.86 -21.89 -28.51
CA LEU A 259 20.29 -21.61 -28.60
C LEU A 259 20.77 -21.76 -30.06
N PHE A 260 21.27 -20.67 -30.65
CA PHE A 260 22.29 -20.78 -31.71
C PHE A 260 23.62 -20.24 -31.17
N PRO A 261 24.70 -21.03 -31.20
CA PRO A 261 26.04 -20.52 -30.92
C PRO A 261 26.58 -19.93 -32.22
N PHE A 262 26.97 -18.65 -32.20
CA PHE A 262 27.90 -18.15 -33.20
C PHE A 262 29.05 -17.42 -32.52
N ASP A 263 30.23 -17.89 -32.92
CA ASP A 263 31.55 -17.65 -32.37
C ASP A 263 31.98 -16.18 -32.40
N PHE A 264 32.75 -15.82 -31.38
CA PHE A 264 33.68 -14.71 -31.43
C PHE A 264 34.86 -15.04 -32.36
N CYS A 265 35.17 -14.15 -33.29
CA CYS A 265 36.55 -13.90 -33.74
C CYS A 265 36.71 -12.41 -34.10
N PHE A 266 37.91 -11.90 -33.80
CA PHE A 266 38.40 -10.52 -33.87
C PHE A 266 38.06 -9.73 -35.14
#